data_AF-A0A0F9ILN3-F1
#
_entry.id   AF-A0A0F9ILN3-F1
#
_cell.length_a   1.000
_cell.length_b   1.000
_cell.length_c   1.000
_cell.angle_alpha   90.00
_cell.angle_beta   90.00
_cell.angle_gamma   90.00
#
_symmetry.space_group_name_H-M   'P 1'
#
loop_
_entity.id
_entity.type
_entity.pdbx_description
1 polymer ?
#
loop_
_entity_poly.entity_id
_entity_poly.type
_entity_poly.pdbx_seq_one_letter_code
_entity_poly.pdbx_strand_id
1 'polypeptide(L)'
;MIYKELLAKGEIKKESIKPSQIIKSINRAEQDIKSAQTLLASNEVAAFKLAYDSMLLAGRALVFAYGFRPRASGSHKIVVDFSTDILGAEYRVLTSKFNKMRKKSMRAIKRSYEQ
;
A
#
# COMPACT_ATOMS: atom_id res chain seq x y z
N MET A 1 8.20 -9.57 15.04
CA MET A 1 6.98 -9.01 14.44
C MET A 1 7.04 -7.50 14.48
N ILE A 2 7.12 -6.89 13.32
CA ILE A 2 7.36 -5.45 13.10
C ILE A 2 6.29 -4.57 13.74
N TYR A 3 5.05 -5.07 13.86
CA TYR A 3 3.94 -4.29 14.43
C TYR A 3 4.20 -3.86 15.89
N LYS A 4 4.97 -4.62 16.68
CA LYS A 4 5.34 -4.24 18.05
C LYS A 4 6.24 -3.01 18.05
N GLU A 5 7.21 -2.96 17.14
CA GLU A 5 8.10 -1.80 16.98
C GLU A 5 7.36 -0.59 16.41
N LEU A 6 6.47 -0.80 15.43
CA LEU A 6 5.66 0.26 14.85
C LEU A 6 4.69 0.86 15.89
N LEU A 7 4.13 0.04 16.78
CA LEU A 7 3.34 0.51 17.93
C LEU A 7 4.20 1.32 18.91
N ALA A 8 5.40 0.83 19.26
CA ALA A 8 6.29 1.52 20.18
C ALA A 8 6.75 2.89 19.64
N LYS A 9 6.97 3.00 18.32
CA LYS A 9 7.28 4.26 17.62
C LYS A 9 6.04 5.14 17.40
N GLY A 10 4.84 4.64 17.72
CA GLY A 10 3.55 5.28 17.49
C GLY A 10 3.13 5.34 16.02
N GLU A 11 3.85 4.70 15.11
CA GLU A 11 3.61 4.73 13.66
C GLU A 11 2.30 4.05 13.25
N ILE A 12 1.88 3.06 14.03
CA ILE A 12 0.54 2.48 13.97
C ILE A 12 -0.18 2.66 15.31
N LYS A 13 -1.50 2.73 15.28
CA LYS A 13 -2.35 2.76 16.47
C LYS A 13 -3.34 1.61 16.43
N LYS A 14 -3.70 1.07 17.61
CA LYS A 14 -4.85 0.17 17.71
C LYS A 14 -6.12 0.93 17.35
N GLU A 15 -6.99 0.30 16.57
CA GLU A 15 -8.28 0.86 16.22
C GLU A 15 -9.31 -0.25 16.05
N SER A 16 -10.55 0.01 16.46
CA SER A 16 -11.66 -0.88 16.17
C SER A 16 -12.03 -0.75 14.70
N ILE A 17 -11.52 -1.68 13.88
CA ILE A 17 -11.79 -1.72 12.44
C ILE A 17 -12.97 -2.63 12.16
N LYS A 18 -13.96 -2.12 11.42
CA LYS A 18 -15.11 -2.94 11.00
C LYS A 18 -14.70 -3.86 9.85
N PRO A 19 -15.13 -5.14 9.82
CA PRO A 19 -14.85 -6.05 8.69
C PRO A 19 -15.27 -5.46 7.33
N SER A 20 -16.35 -4.69 7.30
CA SER A 20 -16.82 -4.00 6.10
C SER A 20 -15.83 -2.98 5.53
N GLN A 21 -14.97 -2.36 6.36
CA GLN A 21 -13.93 -1.44 5.89
C GLN A 21 -12.78 -2.18 5.21
N ILE A 22 -12.44 -3.37 5.71
CA ILE A 22 -11.43 -4.25 5.12
C ILE A 22 -11.92 -4.72 3.74
N ILE A 23 -13.13 -5.27 3.69
CA ILE A 23 -13.75 -5.77 2.45
C ILE A 23 -13.84 -4.65 1.40
N LYS A 24 -14.31 -3.46 1.79
CA LYS A 24 -14.37 -2.31 0.88
C LYS A 24 -12.99 -1.94 0.31
N SER A 25 -11.95 -2.00 1.14
CA SER A 25 -10.58 -1.67 0.70
C SER A 25 -10.04 -2.71 -0.29
N ILE A 26 -10.29 -4.00 -0.05
CA ILE A 26 -9.92 -5.09 -0.97
C ILE A 26 -10.68 -4.98 -2.29
N ASN A 27 -12.01 -4.85 -2.25
CA ASN A 27 -12.82 -4.73 -3.46
C ASN A 27 -12.38 -3.54 -4.32
N ARG A 28 -12.04 -2.42 -3.69
CA ARG A 28 -11.52 -1.26 -4.41
C ARG A 28 -10.14 -1.54 -5.04
N ALA A 29 -9.23 -2.17 -4.31
CA ALA A 29 -7.94 -2.57 -4.84
C ALA A 29 -8.08 -3.49 -6.08
N GLU A 30 -9.02 -4.43 -6.04
CA GLU A 30 -9.31 -5.33 -7.17
C GLU A 30 -9.87 -4.59 -8.39
N GLN A 31 -10.74 -3.60 -8.18
CA GLN A 31 -11.26 -2.76 -9.28
C GLN A 31 -10.16 -1.89 -9.89
N ASP A 32 -9.32 -1.29 -9.05
CA ASP A 32 -8.25 -0.40 -9.48
C ASP A 32 -7.17 -1.18 -10.26
N ILE A 33 -6.80 -2.40 -9.85
CA ILE A 33 -5.83 -3.21 -10.61
C ILE A 33 -6.37 -3.66 -11.98
N LYS A 34 -7.67 -3.99 -12.07
CA LYS A 34 -8.31 -4.29 -13.37
C LYS A 34 -8.29 -3.07 -14.30
N SER A 35 -8.60 -1.90 -13.74
CA SER A 35 -8.54 -0.64 -14.48
C SER A 35 -7.10 -0.30 -14.94
N ALA A 36 -6.11 -0.58 -14.09
CA ALA A 36 -4.71 -0.38 -14.44
C ALA A 36 -4.26 -1.28 -15.61
N GLN A 37 -4.76 -2.52 -15.67
CA GLN A 37 -4.49 -3.43 -16.79
C GLN A 37 -5.05 -2.88 -18.10
N THR A 38 -6.28 -2.36 -18.10
CA THR A 38 -6.90 -1.76 -19.29
C THR A 38 -6.14 -0.51 -19.77
N LEU A 39 -5.61 0.28 -18.84
CA LEU A 39 -4.85 1.50 -19.16
C LEU A 39 -3.42 1.23 -19.62
N LEU A 40 -2.90 0.01 -19.46
CA LEU A 40 -1.47 -0.28 -19.66
C LEU A 40 -0.98 0.05 -21.07
N ALA A 41 -1.81 -0.24 -22.09
CA ALA A 41 -1.45 -0.02 -23.49
C ALA A 41 -1.60 1.46 -23.92
N SER A 42 -2.50 2.21 -23.30
CA SER A 42 -2.86 3.58 -23.73
C SER A 42 -2.24 4.68 -22.87
N ASN A 43 -1.96 4.39 -21.60
CA ASN A 43 -1.38 5.34 -20.65
C ASN A 43 -0.62 4.61 -19.53
N GLU A 44 0.64 4.27 -19.81
CA GLU A 44 1.51 3.54 -18.88
C GLU A 44 1.69 4.27 -17.54
N VAL A 45 1.77 5.61 -17.54
CA VAL A 45 1.94 6.41 -16.31
C VAL A 45 0.71 6.29 -15.41
N ALA A 46 -0.50 6.42 -15.99
CA ALA A 46 -1.75 6.27 -15.26
C ALA A 46 -1.93 4.82 -14.77
N ALA A 47 -1.63 3.83 -15.63
CA ALA A 47 -1.66 2.42 -15.26
C ALA A 47 -0.71 2.11 -14.08
N PHE A 48 0.52 2.61 -14.13
CA PHE A 48 1.50 2.44 -13.07
C PHE A 48 1.04 3.04 -11.74
N LYS A 49 0.50 4.27 -11.77
CA LYS A 49 -0.01 4.94 -10.57
C LYS A 49 -1.17 4.15 -9.97
N LEU A 50 -2.11 3.70 -10.80
CA LEU A 50 -3.29 2.99 -10.34
C LEU A 50 -2.95 1.59 -9.78
N ALA A 51 -2.00 0.89 -10.40
CA ALA A 51 -1.46 -0.36 -9.88
C ALA A 51 -0.73 -0.17 -8.54
N TYR A 52 0.00 0.95 -8.37
CA TYR A 52 0.62 1.26 -7.09
C TYR A 52 -0.42 1.56 -5.99
N ASP A 53 -1.43 2.38 -6.32
CA ASP A 53 -2.48 2.77 -5.39
C ASP A 53 -3.33 1.55 -4.97
N SER A 54 -3.59 0.60 -5.88
CA SER A 54 -4.29 -0.65 -5.56
C SER A 54 -3.51 -1.54 -4.59
N MET A 55 -2.19 -1.71 -4.81
CA MET A 55 -1.32 -2.42 -3.87
C MET A 55 -1.31 -1.76 -2.48
N LEU A 56 -1.34 -0.43 -2.43
CA LEU A 56 -1.40 0.32 -1.18
C LEU A 56 -2.73 0.13 -0.44
N LEU A 57 -3.86 0.10 -1.17
CA LEU A 57 -5.17 -0.20 -0.59
C LEU A 57 -5.22 -1.62 -0.02
N ALA A 58 -4.71 -2.61 -0.76
CA ALA A 58 -4.63 -3.99 -0.28
C ALA A 58 -3.73 -4.13 0.95
N GLY A 59 -2.55 -3.49 0.95
CA GLY A 59 -1.66 -3.47 2.11
C GLY A 59 -2.29 -2.78 3.32
N ARG A 60 -3.06 -1.69 3.12
CA ARG A 60 -3.82 -1.04 4.22
C ARG A 60 -4.89 -1.96 4.78
N ALA A 61 -5.60 -2.71 3.93
CA ALA A 61 -6.57 -3.69 4.37
C ALA A 61 -5.92 -4.80 5.23
N LEU A 62 -4.69 -5.19 4.92
CA LEU A 62 -3.91 -6.11 5.76
C LEU A 62 -3.60 -5.50 7.13
N VAL A 63 -3.14 -4.25 7.19
CA VAL A 63 -2.89 -3.55 8.48
C VAL A 63 -4.18 -3.49 9.32
N PHE A 64 -5.31 -3.19 8.68
CA PHE A 64 -6.64 -3.17 9.28
C PHE A 64 -7.10 -4.53 9.80
N ALA A 65 -6.84 -5.61 9.06
CA ALA A 65 -7.18 -6.98 9.48
C ALA A 65 -6.44 -7.40 10.76
N TYR A 66 -5.29 -6.79 11.05
CA TYR A 66 -4.54 -6.98 12.28
C TYR A 66 -4.95 -6.01 13.42
N GLY A 67 -6.00 -5.21 13.23
CA GLY A 67 -6.54 -4.30 14.26
C GLY A 67 -5.76 -3.01 14.44
N PHE A 68 -4.98 -2.60 13.43
CA PHE A 68 -4.16 -1.40 13.47
C PHE A 68 -4.53 -0.40 12.39
N ARG A 69 -4.22 0.89 12.60
CA ARG A 69 -4.27 1.93 11.57
C ARG A 69 -2.92 2.65 11.47
N PRO A 70 -2.36 2.85 10.25
CA PRO A 70 -1.16 3.66 10.07
C PRO A 70 -1.41 5.14 10.33
N ARG A 71 -0.42 5.85 10.89
CA ARG A 71 -0.43 7.32 10.95
C ARG A 71 -0.37 7.94 9.55
N ALA A 72 -0.95 9.12 9.38
CA ALA A 72 -1.05 9.81 8.08
C ALA A 72 0.33 10.05 7.45
N SER A 73 1.27 10.61 8.21
CA SER A 73 2.67 10.78 7.79
C SER A 73 3.37 9.43 7.68
N GLY A 74 4.04 9.19 6.55
CA GLY A 74 4.78 7.94 6.31
C GLY A 74 3.92 6.70 6.10
N SER A 75 2.59 6.82 6.02
CA SER A 75 1.65 5.68 5.93
C SER A 75 2.02 4.66 4.86
N HIS A 76 2.54 5.09 3.71
CA HIS A 76 2.87 4.18 2.61
C HIS A 76 4.07 3.29 2.96
N LYS A 77 5.08 3.84 3.64
CA LYS A 77 6.24 3.05 4.09
C LYS A 77 5.80 2.04 5.16
N ILE A 78 5.01 2.49 6.12
CA ILE A 78 4.46 1.65 7.19
C ILE A 78 3.69 0.46 6.60
N VAL A 79 2.84 0.71 5.61
CA VAL A 79 2.08 -0.37 4.94
C VAL A 79 2.99 -1.36 4.24
N VAL A 80 4.00 -0.89 3.49
CA VAL A 80 4.97 -1.76 2.80
C VAL A 80 5.75 -2.64 3.79
N ASP A 81 6.26 -2.02 4.85
CA ASP A 81 7.08 -2.72 5.85
C ASP A 81 6.22 -3.74 6.62
N PHE A 82 5.00 -3.36 6.99
CA PHE A 82 4.04 -4.26 7.63
C PHE A 82 3.70 -5.45 6.74
N SER A 83 3.37 -5.22 5.46
CA SER A 83 3.12 -6.30 4.50
C SER A 83 4.32 -7.20 4.31
N THR A 84 5.55 -6.67 4.35
CA THR A 84 6.78 -7.46 4.20
C THR A 84 6.98 -8.43 5.36
N ASP A 85 6.76 -7.97 6.60
CA ASP A 85 6.90 -8.79 7.80
C ASP A 85 5.80 -9.85 7.90
N ILE A 86 4.54 -9.45 7.65
CA ILE A 86 3.38 -10.34 7.79
C ILE A 86 3.34 -11.43 6.71
N LEU A 87 3.64 -11.10 5.45
CA LEU A 87 3.64 -12.09 4.38
C LEU A 87 4.90 -12.98 4.43
N GLY A 88 5.98 -12.52 5.07
CA GLY A 88 7.18 -13.30 5.26
C GLY A 88 8.05 -13.45 4.00
N ALA A 89 9.07 -14.30 4.12
CA ALA A 89 10.15 -14.40 3.14
C ALA A 89 9.70 -14.88 1.75
N GLU A 90 8.65 -15.70 1.68
CA GLU A 90 8.08 -16.22 0.44
C GLU A 90 7.65 -15.08 -0.51
N TYR A 91 7.11 -13.99 0.04
CA TYR A 91 6.61 -12.86 -0.72
C TYR A 91 7.64 -11.72 -0.84
N ARG A 92 8.90 -11.92 -0.43
CA ARG A 92 9.93 -10.88 -0.38
C ARG A 92 10.18 -10.21 -1.74
N VAL A 93 10.08 -10.95 -2.84
CA VAL A 93 10.23 -10.39 -4.19
C VAL A 93 9.09 -9.41 -4.50
N LEU A 94 7.86 -9.77 -4.16
CA LEU A 94 6.67 -8.94 -4.38
C LEU A 94 6.70 -7.69 -3.51
N THR A 95 7.00 -7.83 -2.22
CA THR A 95 7.10 -6.68 -1.30
C THR A 95 8.27 -5.76 -1.63
N SER A 96 9.37 -6.30 -2.16
CA SER A 96 10.48 -5.50 -2.70
C SER A 96 10.06 -4.69 -3.93
N LYS A 97 9.29 -5.27 -4.85
CA LYS A 97 8.70 -4.55 -5.99
C LYS A 97 7.75 -3.44 -5.50
N PHE A 98 6.92 -3.73 -4.50
CA PHE A 98 6.03 -2.73 -3.89
C PHE A 98 6.80 -1.52 -3.34
N ASN A 99 7.90 -1.75 -2.60
CA ASN A 99 8.74 -0.66 -2.10
C ASN A 99 9.43 0.12 -3.23
N LYS A 100 9.88 -0.56 -4.29
CA LYS A 100 10.44 0.10 -5.49
C LYS A 100 9.39 1.01 -6.15
N MET A 101 8.15 0.55 -6.27
CA MET A 101 7.05 1.33 -6.83
C MET A 101 6.75 2.58 -5.99
N ARG A 102 6.70 2.46 -4.65
CA ARG A 102 6.57 3.61 -3.73
C ARG A 102 7.64 4.68 -3.99
N LYS A 103 8.90 4.27 -4.13
CA LYS A 103 10.03 5.19 -4.41
C LYS A 103 9.94 5.81 -5.81
N LYS A 104 9.44 5.09 -6.81
CA LYS A 104 9.25 5.61 -8.18
C LYS A 104 8.09 6.60 -8.24
N SER A 105 6.95 6.30 -7.61
CA SER A 105 5.77 7.18 -7.53
C SER A 105 6.11 8.52 -6.86
N MET A 106 6.81 8.49 -5.72
CA MET A 106 7.28 9.72 -5.04
C MET A 106 8.16 10.61 -5.96
N ARG A 107 9.00 10.00 -6.80
CA ARG A 107 9.84 10.75 -7.74
C ARG A 107 9.05 11.29 -8.94
N ALA A 108 8.08 10.52 -9.44
CA ALA A 108 7.20 10.96 -10.53
C ALA A 108 6.36 12.18 -10.10
N ILE A 109 5.80 12.15 -8.88
CA ILE A 109 5.03 13.26 -8.31
C ILE A 109 5.90 14.51 -8.16
N LYS A 110 7.14 14.41 -7.69
CA LYS A 110 8.03 15.58 -7.59
C LYS A 110 8.30 16.22 -8.96
N ARG A 111 8.54 15.42 -9.99
CA ARG A 111 8.79 15.90 -11.36
C ARG A 111 7.59 16.59 -12.01
N SER A 112 6.36 16.22 -11.65
CA SER A 112 5.14 16.88 -12.17
C SER A 112 4.84 18.24 -11.54
N TYR A 113 5.53 18.61 -10.45
CA TYR A 113 5.43 19.95 -9.83
C TYR A 113 6.57 20.89 -10.23
N GLU A 114 7.58 20.38 -10.95
CA GLU A 114 8.75 21.14 -11.42
C GLU A 114 8.62 21.55 -12.91
N GLN A 115 7.47 21.27 -13.54
CA GLN A 115 7.09 21.71 -14.90
C GLN A 115 5.90 22.66 -14.82
#